data_AF-A0A7C2T5B8-F1
#
_entry.id   AF-A0A7C2T5B8-F1
#
_cell.length_a   1.000
_cell.length_b   1.000
_cell.length_c   1.000
_cell.angle_alpha   90.00
_cell.angle_beta   90.00
_cell.angle_gamma   90.00
#
_symmetry.space_group_name_H-M   'P 1'
#
loop_
_entity.id
_entity.type
_entity.pdbx_description
1 polymer ?
#
loop_
_entity_poly.entity_id
_entity_poly.type
_entity_poly.pdbx_seq_one_letter_code
_entity_poly.pdbx_strand_id
1 'polypeptide(L)'
;MKIVIVASLARSLIHFRRSLLEAIVASGEHDVLALAPERDEKIVKKLEEIGVHFRQIPMARTSLNPLADLRTLWSLVRIFRAERPDIVLAYTQKPIIYAGMAARLAPRTRYFAMQSGLGFVFSEENRNEILRRLVGGLYRIGVARAQAIFVFNSDDKEEMQRYGIIGRKHRVVQVSGSGVDLTQFPLQCVPDGPPTFLLVARLMRDKGHYEFVEAARMLHAEFPSARFQILGPHDANPAGIPASDVKAWGREGVIEYLGETDDVRPYLARSSVFVLPSFHREGLPRSILEALATGRAIITTPTPGCRETVIEADNGFLVPARNPIALADAMKRFIVDPTLAPRMGAASRRLAEARFDVNLVNDQLLRTMNLRGAPPSVAARPHSSDGARRAIDVILSFIGCIIAIPIAAAIATLILVTMGRPILFKQQRAGRQGEFRLVKFRTMTDAKGVDGKLLSDAERVTPFGRFLRRTRLDELPELWSVFVGDMSLVGPRPLPADSPLNIGDHGAERLSVRPGLTGWAQVNGNTLLTADQKLALDLWYVRRRSIRLDFTILVKTIGVVLFGEKLGNTVEAGE
;
A
#
# COMPACT_ATOMS: atom_id res chain seq x y z
N MET A 1 3.95 -28.66 -0.06
CA MET A 1 4.89 -27.87 0.76
C MET A 1 4.34 -27.71 2.16
N LYS A 2 5.19 -27.69 3.19
CA LYS A 2 4.82 -27.38 4.58
C LYS A 2 4.95 -25.88 4.83
N ILE A 3 3.85 -25.23 5.21
CA ILE A 3 3.78 -23.79 5.47
C ILE A 3 3.43 -23.55 6.92
N VAL A 4 4.24 -22.78 7.62
CA VAL A 4 4.03 -22.44 9.03
C VAL A 4 3.68 -20.96 9.16
N ILE A 5 2.55 -20.67 9.80
CA ILE A 5 2.09 -19.32 10.12
C ILE A 5 2.29 -19.07 11.61
N VAL A 6 3.03 -18.03 11.99
CA VAL A 6 3.31 -17.72 13.40
C VAL A 6 2.64 -16.40 13.79
N ALA A 7 1.75 -16.48 14.77
CA ALA A 7 0.93 -15.39 15.27
C ALA A 7 1.18 -15.12 16.76
N SER A 8 0.97 -13.88 17.19
CA SER A 8 0.99 -13.51 18.62
C SER A 8 -0.37 -13.64 19.31
N LEU A 9 -1.44 -13.86 18.54
CA LEU A 9 -2.83 -13.98 19.00
C LEU A 9 -3.57 -15.01 18.14
N ALA A 10 -4.22 -15.99 18.74
CA ALA A 10 -4.94 -17.03 17.99
C ALA A 10 -6.10 -16.44 17.18
N ARG A 11 -6.87 -15.51 17.77
CA ARG A 11 -8.02 -14.88 17.11
C ARG A 11 -7.66 -14.15 15.80
N SER A 12 -6.43 -13.64 15.71
CA SER A 12 -5.98 -12.93 14.51
C SER A 12 -5.83 -13.84 13.29
N LEU A 13 -5.63 -15.14 13.49
CA LEU A 13 -5.58 -16.13 12.41
C LEU A 13 -6.93 -16.22 11.68
N ILE A 14 -8.03 -16.09 12.42
CA ILE A 14 -9.39 -16.09 11.87
C ILE A 14 -9.78 -14.70 11.39
N HIS A 15 -9.77 -13.69 12.27
CA HIS A 15 -10.29 -12.37 11.90
C HIS A 15 -9.48 -11.69 10.81
N PHE A 16 -8.16 -11.92 10.75
CA PHE A 16 -7.28 -11.18 9.83
C PHE A 16 -6.64 -12.02 8.74
N ARG A 17 -6.57 -13.34 8.91
CA ARG A 17 -5.83 -14.23 8.01
C ARG A 17 -6.64 -15.39 7.47
N ARG A 18 -7.93 -15.52 7.81
CA ARG A 18 -8.78 -16.63 7.34
C ARG A 18 -8.75 -16.75 5.82
N SER A 19 -9.04 -15.66 5.10
CA SER A 19 -9.05 -15.66 3.64
C SER A 19 -7.66 -15.99 3.03
N LEU A 20 -6.56 -15.61 3.70
CA LEU A 20 -5.21 -15.98 3.25
C LEU A 20 -4.97 -17.48 3.44
N LEU A 21 -5.32 -18.01 4.61
CA LEU A 21 -5.20 -19.42 4.95
C LEU A 21 -6.04 -20.29 4.02
N GLU A 22 -7.29 -19.91 3.78
CA GLU A 22 -8.18 -20.56 2.81
C GLU A 22 -7.56 -20.55 1.41
N ALA A 23 -7.01 -19.42 0.96
CA ALA A 23 -6.35 -19.33 -0.34
C ALA A 23 -5.09 -20.22 -0.44
N ILE A 24 -4.33 -20.39 0.65
CA ILE A 24 -3.19 -21.31 0.71
C ILE A 24 -3.68 -22.77 0.61
N VAL A 25 -4.70 -23.14 1.40
CA VAL A 25 -5.22 -24.51 1.45
C VAL A 25 -5.94 -24.89 0.16
N ALA A 26 -6.67 -23.96 -0.46
CA ALA A 26 -7.41 -24.18 -1.70
C ALA A 26 -6.53 -24.60 -2.89
N SER A 27 -5.21 -24.37 -2.82
CA SER A 27 -4.26 -24.92 -3.80
C SER A 27 -4.22 -26.46 -3.80
N GLY A 28 -4.60 -27.12 -2.70
CA GLY A 28 -4.53 -28.57 -2.53
C GLY A 28 -3.11 -29.13 -2.37
N GLU A 29 -2.07 -28.31 -2.49
CA GLU A 29 -0.67 -28.75 -2.54
C GLU A 29 0.11 -28.46 -1.24
N HIS A 30 -0.55 -27.89 -0.23
CA HIS A 30 0.09 -27.30 0.94
C HIS A 30 -0.47 -27.84 2.26
N ASP A 31 0.42 -28.26 3.15
CA ASP A 31 0.13 -28.58 4.54
C ASP A 31 0.41 -27.34 5.38
N VAL A 32 -0.63 -26.81 6.05
CA VAL A 32 -0.57 -25.53 6.76
C VAL A 32 -0.66 -25.75 8.27
N LEU A 33 0.35 -25.24 9.00
CA LEU A 33 0.40 -25.26 10.46
C LEU A 33 0.40 -23.84 11.02
N ALA A 34 -0.63 -23.50 11.79
CA ALA A 34 -0.71 -22.24 12.53
C ALA A 34 -0.21 -22.39 13.97
N LEU A 35 0.65 -21.45 14.38
CA LEU A 35 1.22 -21.37 15.72
C LEU A 35 0.77 -20.09 16.42
N ALA A 36 0.20 -20.21 17.62
CA ALA A 36 -0.18 -19.06 18.45
C ALA A 36 -0.11 -19.42 19.96
N PRO A 37 -0.05 -18.43 20.87
CA PRO A 37 0.09 -18.72 22.30
C PRO A 37 -1.18 -19.13 23.02
N GLU A 38 -2.32 -18.65 22.56
CA GLU A 38 -3.62 -18.93 23.16
C GLU A 38 -4.23 -20.15 22.46
N ARG A 39 -4.84 -21.05 23.24
CA ARG A 39 -5.64 -22.16 22.70
C ARG A 39 -7.09 -21.91 23.06
N ASP A 40 -7.86 -21.51 22.05
CA ASP A 40 -9.31 -21.39 22.10
C ASP A 40 -9.89 -22.42 21.14
N GLU A 41 -10.62 -23.39 21.66
CA GLU A 41 -11.17 -24.51 20.88
C GLU A 41 -12.12 -24.05 19.77
N LYS A 42 -12.79 -22.89 19.91
CA LYS A 42 -13.62 -22.33 18.82
C LYS A 42 -12.76 -21.87 17.66
N ILE A 43 -11.59 -21.30 17.93
CA ILE A 43 -10.64 -20.87 16.91
C ILE A 43 -9.98 -22.07 16.27
N VAL A 44 -9.56 -23.07 17.07
CA VAL A 44 -8.97 -24.31 16.56
C VAL A 44 -9.93 -25.01 15.60
N LYS A 45 -11.18 -25.20 16.00
CA LYS A 45 -12.20 -25.82 15.14
C LYS A 45 -12.39 -25.06 13.82
N LYS A 46 -12.46 -23.73 13.85
CA LYS A 46 -12.56 -22.88 12.64
C LYS A 46 -11.35 -22.99 11.72
N LEU A 47 -10.15 -23.25 12.27
CA LEU A 47 -8.95 -23.49 11.48
C LEU A 47 -8.96 -24.89 10.85
N GLU A 48 -9.39 -25.91 11.61
CA GLU A 48 -9.52 -27.28 11.11
C GLU A 48 -10.57 -27.40 10.00
N GLU A 49 -11.68 -26.66 10.11
CA GLU A 49 -12.73 -26.55 9.07
C GLU A 49 -12.19 -26.05 7.72
N ILE A 50 -11.13 -25.24 7.72
CA ILE A 50 -10.47 -24.75 6.50
C ILE A 50 -9.17 -25.51 6.18
N GLY A 51 -8.93 -26.66 6.81
CA GLY A 51 -7.77 -27.52 6.54
C GLY A 51 -6.45 -27.04 7.14
N VAL A 52 -6.48 -26.22 8.20
CA VAL A 52 -5.28 -25.70 8.88
C VAL A 52 -5.09 -26.38 10.23
N HIS A 53 -3.92 -26.98 10.43
CA HIS A 53 -3.55 -27.54 11.74
C HIS A 53 -3.15 -26.44 12.72
N PHE A 54 -3.46 -26.62 14.00
CA PHE A 54 -3.10 -25.67 15.05
C PHE A 54 -2.15 -26.29 16.08
N ARG A 55 -1.15 -25.52 16.51
CA ARG A 55 -0.28 -25.90 17.64
C ARG A 55 0.03 -24.70 18.52
N GLN A 56 -0.20 -24.87 19.81
CA GLN A 56 0.09 -23.85 20.81
C GLN A 56 1.60 -23.68 21.02
N ILE A 57 2.05 -22.44 21.21
CA ILE A 57 3.45 -22.09 21.54
C ILE A 57 3.54 -21.27 22.84
N PRO A 58 4.59 -21.41 23.66
CA PRO A 58 4.70 -20.71 24.93
C PRO A 58 5.20 -19.27 24.72
N MET A 59 4.38 -18.37 24.16
CA MET A 59 4.73 -16.97 23.89
C MET A 59 3.90 -16.00 24.74
N ALA A 60 4.57 -15.18 25.55
CA ALA A 60 3.92 -14.11 26.30
C ALA A 60 3.88 -12.82 25.45
N ARG A 61 2.70 -12.43 24.97
CA ARG A 61 2.52 -11.32 24.01
C ARG A 61 3.09 -9.98 24.48
N THR A 62 2.83 -9.60 25.73
CA THR A 62 3.18 -8.28 26.28
C THR A 62 4.32 -8.31 27.29
N SER A 63 4.75 -9.49 27.74
CA SER A 63 5.81 -9.63 28.75
C SER A 63 7.18 -9.22 28.20
N LEU A 64 8.01 -8.59 29.03
CA LEU A 64 9.42 -8.31 28.72
C LEU A 64 10.38 -9.35 29.34
N ASN A 65 9.87 -10.51 29.79
CA ASN A 65 10.67 -11.53 30.46
C ASN A 65 11.57 -12.31 29.47
N PRO A 66 12.90 -12.17 29.54
CA PRO A 66 13.82 -12.80 28.59
C PRO A 66 13.82 -14.34 28.66
N LEU A 67 13.57 -14.93 29.84
CA LEU A 67 13.53 -16.39 29.99
C LEU A 67 12.28 -16.99 29.30
N ALA A 68 11.14 -16.29 29.38
CA ALA A 68 9.94 -16.68 28.65
C ALA A 68 10.14 -16.58 27.12
N ASP A 69 10.87 -15.56 26.68
CA ASP A 69 11.22 -15.37 25.28
C ASP A 69 12.22 -16.41 24.77
N LEU A 70 13.20 -16.82 25.59
CA LEU A 70 14.09 -17.95 25.27
C LEU A 70 13.32 -19.27 25.16
N ARG A 71 12.32 -19.49 26.04
CA ARG A 71 11.41 -20.65 25.95
C ARG A 71 10.60 -20.63 24.65
N THR A 72 10.13 -19.44 24.23
CA THR A 72 9.46 -19.24 22.95
C THR A 72 10.37 -19.64 21.79
N LEU A 73 11.59 -19.09 21.75
CA LEU A 73 12.58 -19.36 20.71
C LEU A 73 12.91 -20.85 20.63
N TRP A 74 13.21 -21.49 21.76
CA TRP A 74 13.53 -22.91 21.80
C TRP A 74 12.36 -23.79 21.34
N SER A 75 11.13 -23.45 21.72
CA SER A 75 9.93 -24.13 21.22
C SER A 75 9.81 -24.02 19.70
N LEU A 76 10.00 -22.83 19.12
CA LEU A 76 9.95 -22.62 17.68
C LEU A 76 11.05 -23.39 16.95
N VAL A 77 12.28 -23.43 17.50
CA VAL A 77 13.38 -24.23 16.95
C VAL A 77 13.05 -25.72 16.93
N ARG A 78 12.47 -26.27 18.02
CA ARG A 78 12.05 -27.68 18.04
C ARG A 78 10.96 -27.98 17.04
N ILE A 79 9.97 -27.09 16.93
CA ILE A 79 8.87 -27.24 15.95
C ILE A 79 9.43 -27.17 14.54
N PHE A 80 10.28 -26.20 14.20
CA PHE A 80 10.81 -26.06 12.83
C PHE A 80 11.71 -27.23 12.44
N ARG A 81 12.43 -27.82 13.40
CA ARG A 81 13.22 -29.06 13.17
C ARG A 81 12.34 -30.29 12.92
N ALA A 82 11.21 -30.40 13.63
CA ALA A 82 10.27 -31.51 13.51
C ALA A 82 9.44 -31.40 12.22
N GLU A 83 8.83 -30.24 11.98
CA GLU A 83 7.92 -29.99 10.86
C GLU A 83 8.66 -29.74 9.53
N ARG A 84 9.94 -29.32 9.59
CA ARG A 84 10.77 -28.99 8.42
C ARG A 84 10.04 -28.07 7.42
N PRO A 85 9.60 -26.87 7.85
CA PRO A 85 8.78 -26.00 6.99
C PRO A 85 9.54 -25.52 5.76
N ASP A 86 8.88 -25.57 4.60
CA ASP A 86 9.35 -24.95 3.37
C ASP A 86 9.22 -23.42 3.45
N ILE A 87 8.14 -22.95 4.08
CA ILE A 87 7.86 -21.51 4.28
C ILE A 87 7.45 -21.24 5.72
N VAL A 88 7.95 -20.14 6.27
CA VAL A 88 7.47 -19.54 7.51
C VAL A 88 7.02 -18.11 7.23
N LEU A 89 5.76 -17.80 7.53
CA LEU A 89 5.23 -16.44 7.58
C LEU A 89 4.96 -16.07 9.05
N ALA A 90 5.71 -15.10 9.57
CA ALA A 90 5.49 -14.57 10.90
C ALA A 90 4.96 -13.14 10.83
N TYR A 91 3.94 -12.82 11.63
CA TYR A 91 3.39 -11.48 11.69
C TYR A 91 3.29 -10.98 13.12
N THR A 92 3.43 -9.66 13.31
CA THR A 92 3.66 -8.96 14.59
C THR A 92 5.05 -9.20 15.19
N GLN A 93 5.45 -8.28 16.08
CA GLN A 93 6.83 -8.11 16.55
C GLN A 93 7.50 -9.37 17.12
N LYS A 94 6.93 -10.01 18.17
CA LYS A 94 7.55 -11.19 18.80
C LYS A 94 7.62 -12.41 17.87
N PRO A 95 6.53 -12.79 17.15
CA PRO A 95 6.62 -13.81 16.11
C PRO A 95 7.72 -13.52 15.10
N ILE A 96 7.83 -12.29 14.59
CA ILE A 96 8.86 -11.94 13.60
C ILE A 96 10.27 -12.09 14.16
N ILE A 97 10.50 -11.68 15.41
CA ILE A 97 11.80 -11.82 16.07
C ILE A 97 12.16 -13.30 16.20
N TYR A 98 11.33 -14.08 16.91
CA TYR A 98 11.71 -15.43 17.33
C TYR A 98 11.55 -16.47 16.22
N ALA A 99 10.54 -16.34 15.35
CA ALA A 99 10.42 -17.22 14.19
C ALA A 99 11.53 -16.94 13.17
N GLY A 100 11.92 -15.67 12.99
CA GLY A 100 13.05 -15.30 12.16
C GLY A 100 14.36 -15.89 12.67
N MET A 101 14.63 -15.79 13.98
CA MET A 101 15.79 -16.44 14.62
C MET A 101 15.74 -17.97 14.48
N ALA A 102 14.59 -18.61 14.70
CA ALA A 102 14.42 -20.06 14.57
C ALA A 102 14.62 -20.53 13.11
N ALA A 103 14.12 -19.78 12.13
CA ALA A 103 14.25 -20.08 10.70
C ALA A 103 15.72 -20.08 10.24
N ARG A 104 16.59 -19.29 10.87
CA ARG A 104 18.04 -19.32 10.58
C ARG A 104 18.70 -20.66 10.91
N LEU A 105 18.09 -21.42 11.82
CA LEU A 105 18.53 -22.77 12.21
C LEU A 105 17.84 -23.88 11.39
N ALA A 106 17.00 -23.50 10.42
CA ALA A 106 16.31 -24.38 9.49
C ALA A 106 16.71 -24.00 8.04
N PRO A 107 17.82 -24.52 7.51
CA PRO A 107 18.49 -23.98 6.31
C PRO A 107 17.68 -24.05 5.01
N ARG A 108 16.64 -24.89 4.93
CA ARG A 108 15.75 -25.00 3.77
C ARG A 108 14.51 -24.10 3.83
N THR A 109 14.27 -23.45 4.97
CA THR A 109 13.06 -22.67 5.22
C THR A 109 13.15 -21.28 4.61
N ARG A 110 12.20 -20.93 3.75
CA ARG A 110 12.02 -19.57 3.24
C ARG A 110 11.23 -18.76 4.27
N TYR A 111 11.81 -17.65 4.73
CA TYR A 111 11.23 -16.84 5.79
C TYR A 111 10.66 -15.52 5.27
N PHE A 112 9.45 -15.20 5.70
CA PHE A 112 8.74 -13.96 5.41
C PHE A 112 8.25 -13.33 6.71
N ALA A 113 8.41 -12.02 6.81
CA ALA A 113 7.92 -11.23 7.92
C ALA A 113 6.79 -10.32 7.45
N MET A 114 5.74 -10.16 8.25
CA MET A 114 4.65 -9.25 7.93
C MET A 114 4.37 -8.32 9.11
N GLN A 115 4.67 -7.06 8.88
CA GLN A 115 4.65 -6.02 9.87
C GLN A 115 3.42 -5.12 9.70
N SER A 116 2.63 -5.02 10.77
CA SER A 116 1.36 -4.27 10.81
C SER A 116 1.45 -3.02 11.69
N GLY A 117 2.65 -2.45 11.83
CA GLY A 117 2.98 -1.38 12.79
C GLY A 117 3.92 -1.82 13.92
N LEU A 118 4.94 -1.00 14.24
CA LEU A 118 6.03 -1.32 15.20
C LEU A 118 5.59 -1.48 16.65
N GLY A 119 4.37 -1.07 16.98
CA GLY A 119 3.78 -1.23 18.30
C GLY A 119 4.32 -0.25 19.34
N PHE A 120 3.83 -0.39 20.57
CA PHE A 120 4.03 0.59 21.65
C PHE A 120 5.50 0.95 21.93
N VAL A 121 6.42 -0.01 21.81
CA VAL A 121 7.86 0.22 22.09
C VAL A 121 8.45 1.33 21.22
N PHE A 122 7.96 1.48 19.98
CA PHE A 122 8.41 2.48 19.01
C PHE A 122 7.47 3.68 18.90
N SER A 123 6.39 3.71 19.69
CA SER A 123 5.50 4.88 19.76
C SER A 123 6.19 6.07 20.44
N GLU A 124 5.70 7.27 20.14
CA GLU A 124 6.19 8.51 20.76
C GLU A 124 5.91 8.57 22.27
N GLU A 125 4.90 7.84 22.74
CA GLU A 125 4.51 7.75 24.15
C GLU A 125 5.55 7.00 24.98
N ASN A 126 6.21 5.99 24.40
CA ASN A 126 7.25 5.23 25.10
C ASN A 126 8.59 5.95 25.03
N ARG A 127 9.02 6.56 26.13
CA ARG A 127 10.29 7.30 26.22
C ARG A 127 11.53 6.42 26.50
N ASN A 128 11.39 5.11 26.62
CA ASN A 128 12.49 4.20 26.95
C ASN A 128 13.36 3.88 25.72
N GLU A 129 14.36 4.72 25.46
CA GLU A 129 15.30 4.60 24.33
C GLU A 129 16.17 3.34 24.40
N ILE A 130 16.55 2.90 25.61
CA ILE A 130 17.35 1.68 25.80
C ILE A 130 16.54 0.46 25.36
N LEU A 131 15.30 0.34 25.85
CA LEU A 131 14.39 -0.73 25.46
C LEU A 131 14.18 -0.73 23.94
N ARG A 132 13.99 0.45 23.34
CA ARG A 132 13.82 0.61 21.90
C ARG A 132 15.03 0.11 21.10
N ARG A 133 16.25 0.44 21.54
CA ARG A 133 17.49 -0.05 20.90
C ARG A 133 17.67 -1.57 21.04
N LEU A 134 17.41 -2.11 22.23
CA LEU A 134 17.49 -3.56 22.49
C LEU A 134 16.51 -4.33 21.61
N VAL A 135 15.24 -3.90 21.63
CA VAL A 135 14.17 -4.51 20.84
C VAL A 135 14.41 -4.32 19.35
N GLY A 136 14.86 -3.15 18.90
CA GLY A 136 15.27 -2.90 17.51
C GLY A 136 16.41 -3.81 17.06
N GLY A 137 17.39 -4.08 17.94
CA GLY A 137 18.47 -5.03 17.70
C GLY A 137 17.97 -6.47 17.52
N LEU A 138 17.07 -6.94 18.40
CA LEU A 138 16.44 -8.27 18.26
C LEU A 138 15.60 -8.37 16.99
N TYR A 139 14.86 -7.31 16.66
CA TYR A 139 14.08 -7.21 15.44
C TYR A 139 14.98 -7.34 14.21
N ARG A 140 16.07 -6.57 14.16
CA ARG A 140 17.08 -6.64 13.09
C ARG A 140 17.60 -8.06 12.89
N ILE A 141 17.88 -8.79 13.98
CA ILE A 141 18.32 -10.19 13.90
C ILE A 141 17.21 -11.09 13.31
N GLY A 142 15.96 -10.90 13.75
CA GLY A 142 14.80 -11.63 13.27
C GLY A 142 14.57 -11.48 11.76
N VAL A 143 14.67 -10.25 11.23
CA VAL A 143 14.42 -9.99 9.80
C VAL A 143 15.62 -10.18 8.88
N ALA A 144 16.83 -10.41 9.43
CA ALA A 144 18.06 -10.44 8.64
C ALA A 144 18.11 -11.50 7.53
N ARG A 145 17.30 -12.57 7.59
CA ARG A 145 17.16 -13.58 6.51
C ARG A 145 15.77 -13.62 5.89
N ALA A 146 14.94 -12.60 6.13
CA ALA A 146 13.65 -12.50 5.48
C ALA A 146 13.84 -12.32 3.97
N GLN A 147 13.18 -13.16 3.17
CA GLN A 147 13.18 -13.05 1.71
C GLN A 147 12.35 -11.84 1.25
N ALA A 148 11.29 -11.54 1.98
CA ALA A 148 10.56 -10.29 1.88
C ALA A 148 9.96 -9.90 3.24
N ILE A 149 9.78 -8.59 3.43
CA ILE A 149 9.13 -8.00 4.59
C ILE A 149 7.90 -7.26 4.08
N PHE A 150 6.71 -7.72 4.48
CA PHE A 150 5.46 -7.06 4.16
C PHE A 150 5.20 -5.92 5.16
N VAL A 151 4.80 -4.77 4.66
CA VAL A 151 4.40 -3.59 5.46
C VAL A 151 3.04 -3.09 4.98
N PHE A 152 2.28 -2.38 5.82
CA PHE A 152 0.90 -2.00 5.47
C PHE A 152 0.81 -0.60 4.85
N ASN A 153 1.67 0.30 5.32
CA ASN A 153 1.76 1.66 4.82
C ASN A 153 3.20 1.99 4.42
N SER A 154 3.39 3.14 3.77
CA SER A 154 4.72 3.59 3.35
C SER A 154 5.59 3.98 4.54
N ASP A 155 4.98 4.49 5.61
CA ASP A 155 5.68 4.99 6.80
C ASP A 155 6.40 3.86 7.56
N ASP A 156 5.80 2.66 7.61
CA ASP A 156 6.36 1.46 8.26
C ASP A 156 7.79 1.16 7.75
N LYS A 157 8.01 1.26 6.43
CA LYS A 157 9.32 1.00 5.81
C LYS A 157 10.35 2.03 6.26
N GLU A 158 10.00 3.30 6.22
CA GLU A 158 10.89 4.40 6.60
C GLU A 158 11.23 4.33 8.08
N GLU A 159 10.27 3.97 8.91
CA GLU A 159 10.42 3.83 10.36
C GLU A 159 11.31 2.63 10.72
N MET A 160 11.11 1.48 10.09
CA MET A 160 11.98 0.31 10.26
C MET A 160 13.43 0.63 9.85
N GLN A 161 13.64 1.48 8.83
CA GLN A 161 14.97 1.96 8.45
C GLN A 161 15.54 2.93 9.47
N ARG A 162 14.72 3.88 9.95
CA ARG A 162 15.10 4.87 10.97
C ARG A 162 15.59 4.22 12.26
N TYR A 163 14.92 3.15 12.71
CA TYR A 163 15.32 2.40 13.91
C TYR A 163 16.39 1.33 13.65
N GLY A 164 16.95 1.28 12.43
CA GLY A 164 18.00 0.33 12.07
C GLY A 164 17.56 -1.13 12.07
N ILE A 165 16.24 -1.40 12.02
CA ILE A 165 15.68 -2.75 11.96
C ILE A 165 15.98 -3.36 10.59
N ILE A 166 15.87 -2.58 9.52
CA ILE A 166 16.15 -3.00 8.14
C ILE A 166 17.12 -2.04 7.45
N GLY A 167 17.91 -2.57 6.52
CA GLY A 167 18.76 -1.79 5.61
C GLY A 167 18.22 -1.74 4.18
N ARG A 168 18.83 -0.90 3.33
CA ARG A 168 18.42 -0.67 1.92
C ARG A 168 18.33 -1.91 1.02
N LYS A 169 19.01 -3.00 1.37
CA LYS A 169 19.03 -4.25 0.60
C LYS A 169 17.83 -5.17 0.89
N HIS A 170 17.07 -4.92 1.96
CA HIS A 170 15.90 -5.76 2.27
C HIS A 170 14.80 -5.51 1.24
N ARG A 171 14.22 -6.59 0.74
CA ARG A 171 13.02 -6.52 -0.11
C ARG A 171 11.82 -6.22 0.79
N VAL A 172 11.33 -4.99 0.72
CA VAL A 172 10.13 -4.55 1.45
C VAL A 172 8.99 -4.42 0.46
N VAL A 173 7.87 -5.10 0.73
CA VAL A 173 6.68 -5.11 -0.12
C VAL A 173 5.54 -4.49 0.65
N GLN A 174 4.99 -3.39 0.16
CA GLN A 174 3.79 -2.82 0.75
C GLN A 174 2.56 -3.60 0.28
N VAL A 175 1.70 -3.96 1.21
CA VAL A 175 0.40 -4.59 0.98
C VAL A 175 -0.67 -3.74 1.63
N SER A 176 -1.89 -3.73 1.09
CA SER A 176 -3.00 -2.91 1.60
C SER A 176 -3.61 -3.51 2.89
N GLY A 177 -2.78 -3.64 3.92
CA GLY A 177 -3.11 -4.26 5.19
C GLY A 177 -3.48 -5.72 5.07
N SER A 178 -4.60 -6.06 5.67
CA SER A 178 -5.21 -7.39 5.59
C SER A 178 -6.29 -7.51 4.52
N GLY A 179 -6.60 -6.40 3.84
CA GLY A 179 -7.77 -6.26 2.98
C GLY A 179 -9.11 -6.39 3.72
N VAL A 180 -10.18 -6.26 2.95
CA VAL A 180 -11.58 -6.42 3.32
C VAL A 180 -12.27 -7.36 2.34
N ASP A 181 -13.13 -8.23 2.85
CA ASP A 181 -13.91 -9.15 2.04
C ASP A 181 -15.15 -8.43 1.50
N LEU A 182 -15.14 -8.15 0.20
CA LEU A 182 -16.22 -7.42 -0.48
C LEU A 182 -17.52 -8.22 -0.61
N THR A 183 -17.45 -9.54 -0.44
CA THR A 183 -18.64 -10.41 -0.40
C THR A 183 -19.27 -10.40 0.99
N GLN A 184 -18.44 -10.38 2.04
CA GLN A 184 -18.90 -10.24 3.42
C GLN A 184 -19.45 -8.84 3.71
N PHE A 185 -18.84 -7.81 3.10
CA PHE A 185 -19.21 -6.40 3.21
C PHE A 185 -19.70 -5.87 1.85
N PRO A 186 -20.91 -6.28 1.42
CA PRO A 186 -21.47 -5.83 0.14
C PRO A 186 -21.77 -4.33 0.18
N LEU A 187 -21.82 -3.72 -1.00
CA LEU A 187 -22.26 -2.33 -1.14
C LEU A 187 -23.67 -2.19 -0.57
N GLN A 188 -23.87 -1.16 0.23
CA GLN A 188 -25.15 -0.83 0.83
C GLN A 188 -25.53 0.60 0.40
N CYS A 189 -26.81 0.88 0.21
CA CYS A 189 -27.27 2.25 -0.03
C CYS A 189 -26.98 3.13 1.19
N VAL A 190 -26.71 4.41 0.97
CA VAL A 190 -26.68 5.40 2.04
C VAL A 190 -28.13 5.68 2.45
N PRO A 191 -28.50 5.60 3.74
CA PRO A 191 -29.86 5.88 4.19
C PRO A 191 -30.30 7.30 3.84
N ASP A 192 -31.56 7.43 3.46
CA ASP A 192 -32.21 8.73 3.29
C ASP A 192 -32.42 9.43 4.65
N GLY A 193 -32.58 10.75 4.60
CA GLY A 193 -32.85 11.59 5.76
C GLY A 193 -31.59 12.21 6.37
N PRO A 194 -31.68 12.68 7.63
CA PRO A 194 -30.56 13.33 8.30
C PRO A 194 -29.34 12.41 8.41
N PRO A 195 -28.11 12.93 8.24
CA PRO A 195 -26.92 12.10 8.24
C PRO A 195 -26.67 11.48 9.63
N THR A 196 -26.29 10.20 9.60
CA THR A 196 -25.82 9.47 10.77
C THR A 196 -24.30 9.28 10.68
N PHE A 197 -23.57 9.86 11.60
CA PHE A 197 -22.11 9.73 11.72
C PHE A 197 -21.77 8.59 12.67
N LEU A 198 -21.01 7.61 12.21
CA LEU A 198 -20.67 6.42 12.99
C LEU A 198 -19.16 6.32 13.21
N LEU A 199 -18.75 6.25 14.47
CA LEU A 199 -17.40 5.89 14.89
C LEU A 199 -17.38 4.44 15.37
N VAL A 200 -16.57 3.58 14.74
CA VAL A 200 -16.37 2.18 15.15
C VAL A 200 -14.94 1.94 15.60
N ALA A 201 -14.72 1.86 16.91
CA ALA A 201 -13.42 1.59 17.52
C ALA A 201 -13.56 1.12 18.98
N ARG A 202 -12.53 0.44 19.50
CA ARG A 202 -12.40 0.26 20.96
C ARG A 202 -12.35 1.62 21.64
N LEU A 203 -13.01 1.77 22.77
CA LEU A 203 -13.10 3.02 23.53
C LEU A 203 -11.75 3.40 24.14
N MET A 204 -10.90 4.02 23.31
CA MET A 204 -9.56 4.50 23.66
C MET A 204 -9.39 5.96 23.23
N ARG A 205 -8.65 6.74 24.03
CA ARG A 205 -8.45 8.18 23.77
C ARG A 205 -7.81 8.46 22.42
N ASP A 206 -6.84 7.63 22.05
CA ASP A 206 -6.04 7.74 20.83
C ASP A 206 -6.81 7.53 19.53
N LYS A 207 -8.03 6.99 19.61
CA LYS A 207 -8.98 6.84 18.50
C LYS A 207 -9.81 8.09 18.21
N GLY A 208 -9.64 9.15 19.00
CA GLY A 208 -10.28 10.44 18.75
C GLY A 208 -11.73 10.56 19.24
N HIS A 209 -12.14 9.77 20.23
CA HIS A 209 -13.52 9.79 20.73
C HIS A 209 -13.91 11.14 21.34
N TYR A 210 -13.00 11.77 22.10
CA TYR A 210 -13.28 13.09 22.69
C TYR A 210 -13.46 14.15 21.60
N GLU A 211 -12.63 14.12 20.55
CA GLU A 211 -12.74 15.01 19.41
C GLU A 211 -14.06 14.80 18.66
N PHE A 212 -14.48 13.55 18.48
CA PHE A 212 -15.77 13.22 17.88
C PHE A 212 -16.95 13.73 18.71
N VAL A 213 -16.89 13.59 20.04
CA VAL A 213 -17.93 14.08 20.96
C VAL A 213 -17.99 15.61 20.94
N GLU A 214 -16.85 16.29 21.00
CA GLU A 214 -16.78 17.75 20.92
C GLU A 214 -17.33 18.27 19.57
N ALA A 215 -16.99 17.62 18.45
CA ALA A 215 -17.53 17.97 17.15
C ALA A 215 -19.06 17.77 17.08
N ALA A 216 -19.56 16.66 17.64
CA ALA A 216 -20.98 16.39 17.73
C ALA A 216 -21.73 17.45 18.56
N ARG A 217 -21.15 17.91 19.69
CA ARG A 217 -21.72 19.00 20.52
C ARG A 217 -21.88 20.30 19.73
N MET A 218 -20.84 20.70 18.99
CA MET A 218 -20.87 21.91 18.16
C MET A 218 -22.01 21.85 17.13
N LEU A 219 -22.20 20.68 16.50
CA LEU A 219 -23.20 20.51 15.45
C LEU A 219 -24.60 20.26 15.96
N HIS A 220 -24.77 19.58 17.10
CA HIS A 220 -26.10 19.26 17.64
C HIS A 220 -26.90 20.53 17.98
N ALA A 221 -26.23 21.61 18.39
CA ALA A 221 -26.87 22.90 18.64
C ALA A 221 -27.48 23.54 17.37
N GLU A 222 -26.86 23.33 16.20
CA GLU A 222 -27.30 23.91 14.92
C GLU A 222 -28.15 22.93 14.09
N PHE A 223 -27.89 21.62 14.22
CA PHE A 223 -28.47 20.54 13.41
C PHE A 223 -28.94 19.38 14.31
N PRO A 224 -30.02 19.56 15.09
CA PRO A 224 -30.47 18.57 16.07
C PRO A 224 -30.97 17.25 15.45
N SER A 225 -31.25 17.23 14.14
CA SER A 225 -31.65 16.02 13.42
C SER A 225 -30.48 15.11 13.03
N ALA A 226 -29.24 15.63 13.02
CA ALA A 226 -28.05 14.82 12.73
C ALA A 226 -27.75 13.88 13.91
N ARG A 227 -27.35 12.63 13.61
CA ARG A 227 -27.10 11.60 14.63
C ARG A 227 -25.62 11.28 14.74
N PHE A 228 -25.14 11.12 15.97
CA PHE A 228 -23.72 10.86 16.27
C PHE A 228 -23.60 9.60 17.11
N GLN A 229 -23.02 8.55 16.54
CA GLN A 229 -23.03 7.21 17.12
C GLN A 229 -21.63 6.68 17.37
N ILE A 230 -21.43 6.03 18.52
CA ILE A 230 -20.19 5.35 18.89
C ILE A 230 -20.48 3.87 19.08
N LEU A 231 -19.72 3.01 18.40
CA LEU A 231 -19.80 1.57 18.50
C LEU A 231 -18.43 0.99 18.85
N GLY A 232 -18.37 0.23 19.94
CA GLY A 232 -17.20 -0.56 20.29
C GLY A 232 -17.05 -0.80 21.80
N PRO A 233 -16.22 -1.79 22.16
CA PRO A 233 -16.08 -2.25 23.54
C PRO A 233 -15.26 -1.27 24.39
N HIS A 234 -15.50 -1.31 25.71
CA HIS A 234 -14.60 -0.71 26.68
C HIS A 234 -13.21 -1.37 26.64
N ASP A 235 -12.18 -0.60 26.96
CA ASP A 235 -10.81 -1.10 27.03
C ASP A 235 -10.25 -0.94 28.46
N ALA A 236 -9.62 -1.99 28.97
CA ALA A 236 -9.00 -1.99 30.30
C ALA A 236 -7.62 -1.30 30.32
N ASN A 237 -7.11 -0.88 29.17
CA ASN A 237 -5.87 -0.12 29.06
C ASN A 237 -5.99 1.24 29.79
N PRO A 238 -4.90 1.76 30.39
CA PRO A 238 -4.87 3.12 30.95
C PRO A 238 -5.31 4.24 29.99
N ALA A 239 -5.12 4.06 28.68
CA ALA A 239 -5.61 4.95 27.63
C ALA A 239 -7.07 4.68 27.21
N GLY A 240 -7.77 3.78 27.91
CA GLY A 240 -9.21 3.52 27.74
C GLY A 240 -10.06 4.71 28.20
N ILE A 241 -11.26 4.81 27.65
CA ILE A 241 -12.23 5.85 28.04
C ILE A 241 -13.02 5.35 29.26
N PRO A 242 -13.08 6.15 30.34
CA PRO A 242 -13.87 5.79 31.51
C PRO A 242 -15.35 5.56 31.18
N ALA A 243 -15.96 4.55 31.80
CA ALA A 243 -17.40 4.31 31.65
C ALA A 243 -18.26 5.48 32.15
N SER A 244 -17.75 6.30 33.07
CA SER A 244 -18.38 7.55 33.50
C SER A 244 -18.54 8.55 32.36
N ASP A 245 -17.53 8.68 31.51
CA ASP A 245 -17.51 9.65 30.42
C ASP A 245 -18.54 9.24 29.35
N VAL A 246 -18.55 7.96 28.98
CA VAL A 246 -19.53 7.41 28.01
C VAL A 246 -20.97 7.58 28.52
N LYS A 247 -21.21 7.31 29.81
CA LYS A 247 -22.52 7.55 30.44
C LYS A 247 -22.89 9.04 30.47
N ALA A 248 -21.92 9.92 30.70
CA ALA A 248 -22.15 11.36 30.68
C ALA A 248 -22.55 11.84 29.28
N TRP A 249 -21.86 11.38 28.23
CA TRP A 249 -22.21 11.69 26.83
C TRP A 249 -23.61 11.21 26.45
N GLY A 250 -23.99 10.00 26.90
CA GLY A 250 -25.34 9.49 26.68
C GLY A 250 -26.42 10.30 27.41
N ARG A 251 -26.16 10.79 28.63
CA ARG A 251 -27.09 11.65 29.39
C ARG A 251 -27.25 13.03 28.77
N GLU A 252 -26.21 13.54 28.11
CA GLU A 252 -26.24 14.80 27.38
C GLU A 252 -27.18 14.75 26.16
N GLY A 253 -27.48 13.55 25.65
CA GLY A 253 -28.37 13.35 24.50
C GLY A 253 -27.71 13.60 23.14
N VAL A 254 -26.45 14.03 23.12
CA VAL A 254 -25.69 14.33 21.89
C VAL A 254 -25.12 13.06 21.23
N ILE A 255 -24.75 12.07 22.05
CA ILE A 255 -24.08 10.84 21.57
C ILE A 255 -24.91 9.61 21.87
N GLU A 256 -25.08 8.77 20.86
CA GLU A 256 -25.68 7.45 20.99
C GLU A 256 -24.58 6.38 21.09
N TYR A 257 -24.33 5.88 22.30
CA TYR A 257 -23.44 4.75 22.49
C TYR A 257 -24.17 3.43 22.23
N LEU A 258 -23.71 2.69 21.23
CA LEU A 258 -24.36 1.48 20.72
C LEU A 258 -23.86 0.18 21.35
N GLY A 259 -22.90 0.26 22.28
CA GLY A 259 -22.28 -0.91 22.91
C GLY A 259 -21.21 -1.58 22.05
N GLU A 260 -21.02 -2.88 22.23
CA GLU A 260 -20.12 -3.73 21.44
C GLU A 260 -20.91 -4.68 20.53
N THR A 261 -20.30 -5.14 19.44
CA THR A 261 -20.90 -6.10 18.52
C THR A 261 -19.83 -7.02 17.91
N ASP A 262 -20.23 -8.25 17.58
CA ASP A 262 -19.45 -9.17 16.75
C ASP A 262 -19.69 -8.96 15.25
N ASP A 263 -20.76 -8.23 14.87
CA ASP A 263 -21.11 -7.90 13.50
C ASP A 263 -21.42 -6.41 13.34
N VAL A 264 -20.54 -5.69 12.65
CA VAL A 264 -20.65 -4.24 12.42
C VAL A 264 -21.52 -3.90 11.21
N ARG A 265 -21.85 -4.87 10.34
CA ARG A 265 -22.53 -4.62 9.06
C ARG A 265 -23.89 -3.93 9.21
N PRO A 266 -24.76 -4.31 10.17
CA PRO A 266 -26.04 -3.62 10.36
C PRO A 266 -25.87 -2.14 10.78
N TYR A 267 -24.76 -1.82 11.43
CA TYR A 267 -24.46 -0.45 11.87
C TYR A 267 -23.92 0.40 10.72
N LEU A 268 -23.00 -0.17 9.92
CA LEU A 268 -22.51 0.47 8.69
C LEU A 268 -23.64 0.72 7.68
N ALA A 269 -24.57 -0.23 7.53
CA ALA A 269 -25.70 -0.08 6.62
C ALA A 269 -26.63 1.09 7.02
N ARG A 270 -26.73 1.38 8.32
CA ARG A 270 -27.56 2.48 8.87
C ARG A 270 -26.84 3.81 9.02
N SER A 271 -25.53 3.87 8.80
CA SER A 271 -24.77 5.11 8.88
C SER A 271 -24.67 5.81 7.52
N SER A 272 -24.54 7.12 7.51
CA SER A 272 -24.32 7.90 6.27
C SER A 272 -22.82 8.11 6.03
N VAL A 273 -22.09 8.40 7.11
CA VAL A 273 -20.66 8.74 7.07
C VAL A 273 -19.95 7.97 8.18
N PHE A 274 -18.81 7.37 7.85
CA PHE A 274 -17.93 6.72 8.81
C PHE A 274 -16.85 7.70 9.27
N VAL A 275 -16.62 7.77 10.58
CA VAL A 275 -15.70 8.73 11.19
C VAL A 275 -14.71 8.01 12.09
N LEU A 276 -13.42 8.21 11.86
CA LEU A 276 -12.36 7.72 12.75
C LEU A 276 -11.25 8.77 12.86
N PRO A 277 -11.36 9.75 13.78
CA PRO A 277 -10.41 10.84 13.91
C PRO A 277 -9.20 10.39 14.77
N SER A 278 -8.69 9.18 14.51
CA SER A 278 -7.56 8.59 15.24
C SER A 278 -6.35 9.48 15.10
N PHE A 279 -5.67 9.77 16.20
CA PHE A 279 -4.38 10.47 16.19
C PHE A 279 -3.23 9.53 16.55
N HIS A 280 -3.52 8.23 16.67
CA HIS A 280 -2.52 7.18 16.81
C HIS A 280 -1.94 6.78 15.46
N ARG A 281 -0.78 6.12 15.48
CA ARG A 281 -0.20 5.46 14.30
C ARG A 281 -0.95 4.15 14.07
N GLU A 282 -1.83 4.12 13.08
CA GLU A 282 -2.53 2.90 12.69
C GLU A 282 -1.69 2.10 11.69
N GLY A 283 -1.85 0.78 11.65
CA GLY A 283 -1.34 0.00 10.52
C GLY A 283 -2.15 0.31 9.26
N LEU A 284 -3.40 -0.15 9.28
CA LEU A 284 -4.47 0.19 8.34
C LEU A 284 -5.80 -0.19 9.03
N PRO A 285 -6.64 0.76 9.48
CA PRO A 285 -7.81 0.45 10.30
C PRO A 285 -8.83 -0.40 9.54
N ARG A 286 -9.10 -1.62 10.04
CA ARG A 286 -10.11 -2.51 9.43
C ARG A 286 -11.49 -1.89 9.40
N SER A 287 -11.89 -1.17 10.43
CA SER A 287 -13.21 -0.52 10.48
C SER A 287 -13.39 0.52 9.37
N ILE A 288 -12.32 1.22 8.96
CA ILE A 288 -12.37 2.06 7.76
C ILE A 288 -12.51 1.20 6.50
N LEU A 289 -11.75 0.11 6.35
CA LEU A 289 -11.87 -0.76 5.16
C LEU A 289 -13.27 -1.37 5.01
N GLU A 290 -13.88 -1.78 6.13
CA GLU A 290 -15.26 -2.28 6.19
C GLU A 290 -16.27 -1.19 5.78
N ALA A 291 -16.05 0.05 6.22
CA ALA A 291 -16.83 1.20 5.80
C ALA A 291 -16.65 1.54 4.30
N LEU A 292 -15.42 1.44 3.78
CA LEU A 292 -15.14 1.62 2.36
C LEU A 292 -15.89 0.58 1.52
N ALA A 293 -15.80 -0.70 1.91
CA ALA A 293 -16.45 -1.80 1.21
C ALA A 293 -17.98 -1.68 1.19
N THR A 294 -18.58 -1.20 2.27
CA THR A 294 -20.04 -0.97 2.38
C THR A 294 -20.51 0.35 1.74
N GLY A 295 -19.58 1.13 1.19
CA GLY A 295 -19.87 2.36 0.46
C GLY A 295 -20.21 3.56 1.35
N ARG A 296 -19.53 3.72 2.49
CA ARG A 296 -19.64 4.93 3.32
C ARG A 296 -18.59 5.97 2.93
N ALA A 297 -18.95 7.24 2.97
CA ALA A 297 -17.98 8.33 2.94
C ALA A 297 -17.14 8.31 4.23
N ILE A 298 -15.86 8.69 4.16
CA ILE A 298 -14.93 8.60 5.29
C ILE A 298 -14.49 9.99 5.77
N ILE A 299 -14.48 10.20 7.09
CA ILE A 299 -13.74 11.31 7.71
C ILE A 299 -12.69 10.70 8.65
N THR A 300 -11.41 11.02 8.41
CA THR A 300 -10.29 10.50 9.22
C THR A 300 -9.15 11.51 9.27
N THR A 301 -8.01 11.17 9.84
CA THR A 301 -6.84 12.06 9.95
C THR A 301 -5.74 11.67 8.97
N PRO A 302 -4.79 12.57 8.66
CA PRO A 302 -3.62 12.26 7.84
C PRO A 302 -2.54 11.46 8.61
N THR A 303 -2.92 10.64 9.59
CA THR A 303 -2.00 9.75 10.31
C THR A 303 -1.66 8.51 9.47
N PRO A 304 -0.51 7.85 9.73
CA PRO A 304 -0.16 6.59 9.08
C PRO A 304 -1.28 5.56 9.21
N GLY A 305 -1.57 4.84 8.13
CA GLY A 305 -2.66 3.88 8.04
C GLY A 305 -4.01 4.52 7.72
N CYS A 306 -4.38 5.62 8.38
CA CYS A 306 -5.61 6.34 8.10
C CYS A 306 -5.55 7.06 6.74
N ARG A 307 -4.44 7.73 6.46
CA ARG A 307 -4.24 8.53 5.23
C ARG A 307 -4.46 7.72 3.96
N GLU A 308 -4.04 6.46 3.93
CA GLU A 308 -4.12 5.62 2.75
C GLU A 308 -5.56 5.28 2.34
N THR A 309 -6.53 5.46 3.24
CA THR A 309 -7.94 5.10 3.04
C THR A 309 -8.79 6.22 2.46
N VAL A 310 -8.23 7.44 2.33
CA VAL A 310 -8.95 8.61 1.83
C VAL A 310 -8.16 9.30 0.72
N ILE A 311 -8.84 9.51 -0.40
CA ILE A 311 -8.48 10.46 -1.46
C ILE A 311 -9.29 11.72 -1.17
N GLU A 312 -8.57 12.79 -0.79
CA GLU A 312 -9.16 14.04 -0.34
C GLU A 312 -10.20 14.57 -1.35
N ALA A 313 -11.40 14.86 -0.85
CA ALA A 313 -12.56 15.36 -1.60
C ALA A 313 -13.13 14.43 -2.69
N ASP A 314 -12.63 13.20 -2.84
CA ASP A 314 -13.23 12.18 -3.71
C ASP A 314 -14.10 11.20 -2.90
N ASN A 315 -13.52 10.49 -1.93
CA ASN A 315 -14.25 9.52 -1.10
C ASN A 315 -14.39 9.92 0.37
N GLY A 316 -13.82 11.07 0.75
CA GLY A 316 -13.81 11.51 2.13
C GLY A 316 -12.98 12.77 2.39
N PHE A 317 -12.78 13.08 3.67
CA PHE A 317 -11.97 14.20 4.14
C PHE A 317 -10.93 13.79 5.18
N LEU A 318 -9.73 14.36 5.04
CA LEU A 318 -8.65 14.29 6.02
C LEU A 318 -8.69 15.54 6.92
N VAL A 319 -8.97 15.34 8.20
CA VAL A 319 -8.97 16.41 9.22
C VAL A 319 -7.69 16.38 10.06
N PRO A 320 -7.15 17.53 10.49
CA PRO A 320 -6.02 17.56 11.40
C PRO A 320 -6.30 16.75 12.68
N ALA A 321 -5.30 15.99 13.13
CA ALA A 321 -5.39 15.25 14.39
C ALA A 321 -5.63 16.20 15.58
N ARG A 322 -6.45 15.76 16.55
CA ARG A 322 -6.80 16.52 17.76
C ARG A 322 -7.47 17.87 17.48
N ASN A 323 -8.24 17.97 16.39
CA ASN A 323 -8.93 19.19 16.01
C ASN A 323 -10.45 18.95 15.88
N PRO A 324 -11.23 19.09 16.96
CA PRO A 324 -12.68 18.88 16.93
C PRO A 324 -13.41 19.91 16.04
N ILE A 325 -12.87 21.12 15.88
CA ILE A 325 -13.47 22.17 15.04
C ILE A 325 -13.41 21.74 13.56
N ALA A 326 -12.22 21.34 13.08
CA ALA A 326 -12.07 20.87 11.71
C ALA A 326 -12.88 19.59 11.44
N LEU A 327 -13.03 18.73 12.46
CA LEU A 327 -13.91 17.57 12.39
C LEU A 327 -15.38 17.97 12.25
N ALA A 328 -15.86 18.93 13.06
CA ALA A 328 -17.21 19.47 12.97
C ALA A 328 -17.45 20.11 11.60
N ASP A 329 -16.50 20.88 11.07
CA ASP A 329 -16.61 21.48 9.73
C ASP A 329 -16.74 20.42 8.63
N ALA A 330 -15.94 19.34 8.69
CA ALA A 330 -16.04 18.24 7.73
C ALA A 330 -17.39 17.51 7.84
N MET A 331 -17.89 17.27 9.05
CA MET A 331 -19.20 16.66 9.29
C MET A 331 -20.34 17.57 8.82
N LYS A 332 -20.24 18.89 9.07
CA LYS A 332 -21.20 19.91 8.61
C LYS A 332 -21.41 19.87 7.10
N ARG A 333 -20.36 19.63 6.32
CA ARG A 333 -20.46 19.50 4.85
C ARG A 333 -21.43 18.40 4.42
N PHE A 334 -21.45 17.27 5.11
CA PHE A 334 -22.41 16.19 4.83
C PHE A 334 -23.82 16.48 5.35
N ILE A 335 -23.97 17.36 6.33
CA ILE A 335 -25.28 17.83 6.80
C ILE A 335 -25.90 18.79 5.79
N VAL A 336 -25.11 19.73 5.26
CA VAL A 336 -25.60 20.76 4.34
C VAL A 336 -25.78 20.26 2.90
N ASP A 337 -25.01 19.26 2.47
CA ASP A 337 -25.10 18.64 1.15
C ASP A 337 -25.40 17.12 1.27
N PRO A 338 -26.68 16.73 1.23
CA PRO A 338 -27.09 15.33 1.31
C PRO A 338 -26.57 14.45 0.14
N THR A 339 -26.18 15.05 -0.99
CA THR A 339 -25.67 14.30 -2.15
C THR A 339 -24.23 13.82 -1.94
N LEU A 340 -23.52 14.43 -0.98
CA LEU A 340 -22.12 14.19 -0.74
C LEU A 340 -21.85 12.77 -0.23
N ALA A 341 -22.66 12.28 0.72
CA ALA A 341 -22.47 10.95 1.30
C ALA A 341 -22.66 9.82 0.29
N PRO A 342 -23.74 9.76 -0.53
CA PRO A 342 -23.86 8.77 -1.60
C PRO A 342 -22.73 8.83 -2.64
N ARG A 343 -22.36 10.05 -3.09
CA ARG A 343 -21.31 10.23 -4.10
C ARG A 343 -19.95 9.75 -3.61
N MET A 344 -19.54 10.21 -2.43
CA MET A 344 -18.27 9.83 -1.81
C MET A 344 -18.28 8.36 -1.37
N GLY A 345 -19.43 7.84 -0.94
CA GLY A 345 -19.63 6.43 -0.64
C GLY A 345 -19.40 5.53 -1.86
N ALA A 346 -19.88 5.92 -3.04
CA ALA A 346 -19.60 5.21 -4.29
C ALA A 346 -18.10 5.25 -4.65
N ALA A 347 -17.41 6.37 -4.41
CA ALA A 347 -15.96 6.48 -4.57
C ALA A 347 -15.20 5.57 -3.59
N SER A 348 -15.64 5.52 -2.33
CA SER A 348 -15.11 4.62 -1.30
C SER A 348 -15.21 3.15 -1.72
N ARG A 349 -16.34 2.75 -2.31
CA ARG A 349 -16.51 1.40 -2.84
C ARG A 349 -15.53 1.07 -3.96
N ARG A 350 -15.36 1.98 -4.93
CA ARG A 350 -14.38 1.81 -6.02
C ARG A 350 -12.96 1.69 -5.48
N LEU A 351 -12.61 2.48 -4.47
CA LEU A 351 -11.31 2.41 -3.82
C LEU A 351 -11.11 1.07 -3.09
N ALA A 352 -12.15 0.55 -2.43
CA ALA A 352 -12.11 -0.77 -1.79
C ALA A 352 -11.83 -1.87 -2.81
N GLU A 353 -12.57 -1.88 -3.92
CA GLU A 353 -12.42 -2.83 -5.04
C GLU A 353 -11.03 -2.76 -5.68
N ALA A 354 -10.54 -1.55 -5.96
CA ALA A 354 -9.28 -1.36 -6.68
C ALA A 354 -8.04 -1.69 -5.83
N ARG A 355 -8.09 -1.53 -4.50
CA ARG A 355 -6.90 -1.54 -3.65
C ARG A 355 -6.98 -2.40 -2.40
N PHE A 356 -8.16 -2.54 -1.81
CA PHE A 356 -8.34 -3.13 -0.48
C PHE A 356 -9.07 -4.47 -0.48
N ASP A 357 -9.47 -5.02 -1.63
CA ASP A 357 -10.02 -6.38 -1.72
C ASP A 357 -9.03 -7.39 -1.10
N VAL A 358 -9.52 -8.16 -0.14
CA VAL A 358 -8.77 -9.23 0.53
C VAL A 358 -8.16 -10.23 -0.47
N ASN A 359 -8.84 -10.50 -1.59
CA ASN A 359 -8.36 -11.41 -2.61
C ASN A 359 -7.15 -10.84 -3.36
N LEU A 360 -7.19 -9.54 -3.69
CA LEU A 360 -6.07 -8.83 -4.31
C LEU A 360 -4.86 -8.79 -3.37
N VAL A 361 -5.09 -8.45 -2.09
CA VAL A 361 -4.03 -8.41 -1.07
C VAL A 361 -3.40 -9.80 -0.88
N ASN A 362 -4.20 -10.84 -0.73
CA ASN A 362 -3.71 -12.20 -0.53
C ASN A 362 -2.97 -12.72 -1.76
N ASP A 363 -3.46 -12.41 -2.95
CA ASP A 363 -2.78 -12.78 -4.19
C ASP A 363 -1.37 -12.16 -4.28
N GLN A 364 -1.22 -10.87 -3.92
CA GLN A 364 0.09 -10.22 -3.84
C GLN A 364 1.03 -10.91 -2.83
N LEU A 365 0.50 -11.31 -1.67
CA LEU A 365 1.24 -12.06 -0.64
C LEU A 365 1.70 -13.42 -1.18
N LEU A 366 0.78 -14.19 -1.76
CA LEU A 366 1.04 -15.54 -2.29
C LEU A 366 2.08 -15.50 -3.41
N ARG A 367 1.98 -14.54 -4.35
CA ARG A 367 2.96 -14.34 -5.42
C ARG A 367 4.33 -13.97 -4.87
N THR A 368 4.37 -13.06 -3.90
CA THR A 368 5.64 -12.66 -3.27
C THR A 368 6.31 -13.84 -2.56
N MET A 369 5.52 -14.74 -1.99
CA MET A 369 5.99 -15.99 -1.37
C MET A 369 6.22 -17.12 -2.39
N ASN A 370 6.01 -16.90 -3.69
CA ASN A 370 6.05 -17.93 -4.73
C ASN A 370 5.17 -19.15 -4.39
N LEU A 371 3.99 -18.90 -3.82
CA LEU A 371 2.95 -19.90 -3.53
C LEU A 371 1.85 -19.92 -4.58
N ARG A 372 1.77 -18.85 -5.39
CA ARG A 372 0.95 -18.78 -6.58
C ARG A 372 1.88 -18.39 -7.72
N GLY A 373 1.62 -18.94 -8.91
CA GLY A 373 2.30 -18.46 -10.11
C GLY A 373 2.13 -16.95 -10.25
N ALA A 374 2.87 -16.35 -11.18
CA ALA A 374 2.47 -15.06 -11.73
C ALA A 374 0.94 -15.08 -11.97
N PRO A 375 0.23 -13.92 -11.95
CA PRO A 375 -1.14 -13.90 -12.47
C PRO A 375 -1.13 -14.73 -13.75
N PRO A 376 -2.21 -15.47 -14.12
CA PRO A 376 -2.42 -15.66 -15.54
C PRO A 376 -2.28 -14.24 -16.05
N SER A 377 -1.18 -13.96 -16.75
CA SER A 377 -1.01 -12.61 -17.22
C SER A 377 -2.33 -12.36 -17.90
N VAL A 378 -2.86 -11.15 -17.79
CA VAL A 378 -3.56 -10.68 -18.96
C VAL A 378 -2.43 -10.66 -20.01
N ALA A 379 -2.06 -11.85 -20.53
CA ALA A 379 -1.19 -12.07 -21.64
C ALA A 379 -2.02 -11.41 -22.67
N ALA A 380 -1.76 -10.12 -22.86
CA ALA A 380 -2.38 -9.38 -23.90
C ALA A 380 -2.10 -10.22 -25.14
N ARG A 381 -3.18 -10.80 -25.69
CA ARG A 381 -3.14 -11.97 -26.58
C ARG A 381 -1.90 -11.84 -27.47
N PRO A 382 -1.01 -12.85 -27.53
CA PRO A 382 0.21 -12.75 -28.30
C PRO A 382 -0.16 -12.22 -29.69
N HIS A 383 0.31 -11.02 -29.99
CA HIS A 383 -0.12 -10.36 -31.20
C HIS A 383 0.79 -10.88 -32.30
N SER A 384 0.24 -11.24 -33.46
CA SER A 384 1.02 -11.78 -34.59
C SER A 384 2.22 -10.89 -34.97
N SER A 385 2.15 -9.60 -34.64
CA SER A 385 3.19 -8.61 -34.85
C SER A 385 4.33 -8.54 -33.81
N ASP A 386 4.28 -9.27 -32.69
CA ASP A 386 5.23 -9.05 -31.58
C ASP A 386 6.70 -9.36 -31.97
N GLY A 387 6.93 -10.34 -32.84
CA GLY A 387 8.24 -10.62 -33.42
C GLY A 387 8.73 -9.50 -34.35
N ALA A 388 7.85 -9.00 -35.23
CA ALA A 388 8.16 -7.91 -36.15
C ALA A 388 8.48 -6.60 -35.41
N ARG A 389 7.71 -6.25 -34.37
CA ARG A 389 8.01 -5.09 -33.51
C ARG A 389 9.36 -5.22 -32.85
N ARG A 390 9.70 -6.42 -32.38
CA ARG A 390 11.01 -6.64 -31.77
C ARG A 390 12.15 -6.43 -32.77
N ALA A 391 12.00 -6.88 -34.02
CA ALA A 391 12.97 -6.62 -35.07
C ALA A 391 13.11 -5.11 -35.35
N ILE A 392 11.99 -4.38 -35.45
CA ILE A 392 11.98 -2.93 -35.62
C ILE A 392 12.68 -2.22 -34.44
N ASP A 393 12.36 -2.59 -33.20
CA ASP A 393 13.01 -2.05 -32.00
C ASP A 393 14.52 -2.23 -32.04
N VAL A 394 15.00 -3.44 -32.37
CA VAL A 394 16.44 -3.74 -32.44
C VAL A 394 17.11 -2.91 -33.53
N ILE A 395 16.55 -2.88 -34.75
CA ILE A 395 17.14 -2.14 -35.89
C ILE A 395 17.20 -0.65 -35.59
N LEU A 396 16.07 -0.05 -35.20
CA LEU A 396 15.98 1.39 -34.96
C LEU A 396 16.76 1.84 -33.72
N SER A 397 16.75 1.06 -32.63
CA SER A 397 17.57 1.37 -31.46
C SER A 397 19.06 1.19 -31.72
N PHE A 398 19.47 0.21 -32.54
CA PHE A 398 20.87 0.04 -32.92
C PHE A 398 21.38 1.23 -33.75
N ILE A 399 20.63 1.63 -34.79
CA ILE A 399 20.93 2.83 -35.58
C ILE A 399 20.93 4.08 -34.67
N GLY A 400 19.91 4.20 -33.81
CA GLY A 400 19.80 5.28 -32.84
C GLY A 400 20.99 5.33 -31.87
N CYS A 401 21.47 4.19 -31.37
CA CYS A 401 22.66 4.10 -30.53
C CYS A 401 23.91 4.60 -31.25
N ILE A 402 24.12 4.20 -32.52
CA ILE A 402 25.27 4.67 -33.31
C ILE A 402 25.25 6.18 -33.47
N ILE A 403 24.10 6.75 -33.86
CA ILE A 403 23.91 8.19 -34.01
C ILE A 403 24.06 8.92 -32.67
N ALA A 404 23.61 8.28 -31.59
CA ALA A 404 23.66 8.86 -30.26
C ALA A 404 25.08 8.90 -29.68
N ILE A 405 26.04 8.07 -30.11
CA ILE A 405 27.41 8.04 -29.55
C ILE A 405 28.08 9.43 -29.50
N PRO A 406 28.24 10.17 -30.61
CA PRO A 406 28.90 11.48 -30.58
C PRO A 406 28.14 12.50 -29.72
N ILE A 407 26.81 12.50 -29.79
CA ILE A 407 25.94 13.39 -29.01
C ILE A 407 26.03 13.06 -27.52
N ALA A 408 25.99 11.78 -27.17
CA ALA A 408 26.10 11.25 -25.82
C ALA A 408 27.47 11.57 -25.21
N ALA A 409 28.55 11.49 -25.99
CA ALA A 409 29.89 11.88 -25.54
C ALA A 409 29.99 13.39 -25.24
N ALA A 410 29.40 14.23 -26.09
CA ALA A 410 29.33 15.68 -25.86
C ALA A 410 28.49 16.01 -24.62
N ILE A 411 27.30 15.42 -24.48
CA ILE A 411 26.43 15.58 -23.30
C ILE A 411 27.14 15.09 -22.04
N ALA A 412 27.79 13.92 -22.08
CA ALA A 412 28.52 13.36 -20.94
C ALA A 412 29.64 14.31 -20.47
N THR A 413 30.36 14.91 -21.41
CA THR A 413 31.40 15.92 -21.13
C THR A 413 30.79 17.17 -20.50
N LEU A 414 29.69 17.69 -21.06
CA LEU A 414 28.99 18.85 -20.50
C LEU A 414 28.43 18.58 -19.10
N ILE A 415 27.88 17.40 -18.83
CA ILE A 415 27.42 17.00 -17.50
C ILE A 415 28.60 16.94 -16.53
N LEU A 416 29.73 16.36 -16.96
CA LEU A 416 30.91 16.26 -16.12
C LEU A 416 31.43 17.65 -15.71
N VAL A 417 31.43 18.62 -16.64
CA VAL A 417 31.88 20.00 -16.38
C VAL A 417 30.86 20.80 -15.57
N THR A 418 29.55 20.63 -15.83
CA THR A 418 28.50 21.48 -15.23
C THR A 418 27.89 20.92 -13.94
N MET A 419 27.84 19.60 -13.78
CA MET A 419 27.17 18.92 -12.66
C MET A 419 28.09 17.92 -11.92
N GLY A 420 29.26 17.60 -12.48
CA GLY A 420 30.17 16.61 -11.92
C GLY A 420 29.70 15.16 -12.07
N ARG A 421 30.31 14.27 -11.29
CA ARG A 421 29.94 12.85 -11.26
C ARG A 421 28.81 12.59 -10.26
N PRO A 422 27.92 11.60 -10.51
CA PRO A 422 27.89 10.70 -11.67
C PRO A 422 27.25 11.35 -12.91
N ILE A 423 27.68 10.92 -14.11
CA ILE A 423 27.13 11.39 -15.40
C ILE A 423 25.73 10.79 -15.67
N LEU A 424 25.54 9.53 -15.27
CA LEU A 424 24.32 8.78 -15.49
C LEU A 424 23.50 8.69 -14.21
N PHE A 425 22.21 8.97 -14.32
CA PHE A 425 21.19 8.67 -13.33
C PHE A 425 20.65 7.26 -13.55
N LYS A 426 20.47 6.50 -12.47
CA LYS A 426 20.02 5.10 -12.50
C LYS A 426 18.86 4.91 -11.53
N GLN A 427 17.76 4.34 -11.98
CA GLN A 427 16.57 4.08 -11.14
C GLN A 427 15.93 2.73 -11.47
N GLN A 428 15.42 2.05 -10.44
CA GLN A 428 14.70 0.79 -10.61
C GLN A 428 13.25 1.07 -11.08
N ARG A 429 12.81 0.35 -12.12
CA ARG A 429 11.48 0.51 -12.74
C ARG A 429 10.82 -0.85 -12.95
N ALA A 430 9.49 -0.87 -12.98
CA ALA A 430 8.76 -2.06 -13.41
C ALA A 430 8.81 -2.21 -14.94
N GLY A 431 8.97 -3.44 -15.40
CA GLY A 431 8.88 -3.84 -16.80
C GLY A 431 8.24 -5.22 -16.95
N ARG A 432 8.14 -5.68 -18.19
CA ARG A 432 7.43 -6.92 -18.55
C ARG A 432 8.00 -8.18 -17.90
N GLN A 433 9.32 -8.22 -17.73
CA GLN A 433 10.05 -9.37 -17.16
C GLN A 433 10.37 -9.15 -15.68
N GLY A 434 9.68 -8.23 -15.01
CA GLY A 434 9.98 -7.80 -13.65
C GLY A 434 10.69 -6.44 -13.63
N GLU A 435 11.47 -6.19 -12.59
CA GLU A 435 12.15 -4.91 -12.43
C GLU A 435 13.41 -4.81 -13.28
N PHE A 436 13.64 -3.66 -13.90
CA PHE A 436 14.85 -3.35 -14.64
C PHE A 436 15.42 -1.99 -14.24
N ARG A 437 16.67 -1.75 -14.61
CA ARG A 437 17.38 -0.52 -14.26
C ARG A 437 17.31 0.47 -15.42
N LEU A 438 16.48 1.49 -15.27
CA LEU A 438 16.41 2.62 -16.19
C LEU A 438 17.65 3.49 -16.05
N VAL A 439 18.23 3.90 -17.18
CA VAL A 439 19.44 4.73 -17.23
C VAL A 439 19.14 6.00 -18.02
N LYS A 440 19.46 7.15 -17.43
CA LYS A 440 19.35 8.47 -18.06
C LYS A 440 20.60 9.28 -17.87
N PHE A 441 20.76 10.35 -18.62
CA PHE A 441 21.70 11.39 -18.24
C PHE A 441 21.21 12.17 -17.02
N ARG A 442 22.15 12.57 -16.18
CA ARG A 442 21.86 13.40 -15.01
C ARG A 442 21.43 14.80 -15.45
N THR A 443 20.34 15.29 -14.88
CA THR A 443 19.77 16.62 -15.18
C THR A 443 19.68 17.55 -13.98
N MET A 444 20.16 17.11 -12.81
CA MET A 444 20.05 17.84 -11.53
C MET A 444 21.28 17.64 -10.67
N THR A 445 21.62 18.64 -9.84
CA THR A 445 22.73 18.59 -8.88
C THR A 445 22.34 17.90 -7.57
N ASP A 446 23.32 17.62 -6.71
CA ASP A 446 23.08 17.16 -5.33
C ASP A 446 23.15 18.33 -4.32
N ALA A 447 22.77 19.54 -4.75
CA ALA A 447 22.78 20.70 -3.88
C ALA A 447 21.91 20.47 -2.64
N LYS A 448 22.46 20.83 -1.49
CA LYS A 448 21.83 20.68 -0.17
C LYS A 448 21.67 22.05 0.47
N GLY A 449 20.61 22.21 1.25
CA GLY A 449 20.39 23.39 2.08
C GLY A 449 21.34 23.42 3.28
N VAL A 450 21.24 24.51 4.05
CA VAL A 450 22.01 24.72 5.30
C VAL A 450 21.72 23.63 6.34
N ASP A 451 20.55 22.97 6.23
CA ASP A 451 20.11 21.85 7.05
C ASP A 451 20.68 20.48 6.61
N GLY A 452 21.49 20.44 5.56
CA GLY A 452 22.08 19.23 5.01
C GLY A 452 21.11 18.34 4.22
N LYS A 453 19.85 18.76 4.00
CA LYS A 453 18.88 18.08 3.15
C LYS A 453 19.01 18.53 1.70
N LEU A 454 18.64 17.67 0.76
CA LEU A 454 18.61 18.04 -0.65
C LEU A 454 17.60 19.18 -0.86
N LEU A 455 18.00 20.19 -1.63
CA LEU A 455 17.12 21.28 -2.05
C LEU A 455 15.96 20.75 -2.90
N SER A 456 14.96 21.59 -3.14
CA SER A 456 13.81 21.22 -3.98
C SER A 456 14.26 20.91 -5.41
N ASP A 457 13.43 20.17 -6.15
CA ASP A 457 13.75 19.82 -7.52
C ASP A 457 13.92 21.05 -8.42
N ALA A 458 13.14 22.11 -8.20
CA ALA A 458 13.24 23.36 -8.96
C ALA A 458 14.61 24.04 -8.78
N GLU A 459 15.17 23.98 -7.57
CA GLU A 459 16.45 24.60 -7.22
C GLU A 459 17.66 23.77 -7.68
N ARG A 460 17.47 22.46 -7.89
CA ARG A 460 18.54 21.53 -8.27
C ARG A 460 18.70 21.34 -9.78
N VAL A 461 17.72 21.76 -10.59
CA VAL A 461 17.81 21.68 -12.06
C VAL A 461 18.62 22.85 -12.61
N THR A 462 19.76 22.55 -13.24
CA THR A 462 20.58 23.58 -13.91
C THR A 462 19.95 24.03 -15.24
N PRO A 463 20.35 25.17 -15.82
CA PRO A 463 19.89 25.59 -17.15
C PRO A 463 20.13 24.52 -18.23
N PHE A 464 21.30 23.86 -18.17
CA PHE A 464 21.62 22.74 -19.06
C PHE A 464 20.74 21.51 -18.78
N GLY A 465 20.48 21.19 -17.52
CA GLY A 465 19.54 20.12 -17.14
C GLY A 465 18.12 20.37 -17.64
N ARG A 466 17.66 21.63 -17.60
CA ARG A 466 16.36 22.05 -18.15
C ARG A 466 16.32 21.89 -19.67
N PHE A 467 17.41 22.27 -20.36
CA PHE A 467 17.54 22.04 -21.79
C PHE A 467 17.44 20.55 -22.15
N LEU A 468 18.20 19.69 -21.47
CA LEU A 468 18.20 18.24 -21.69
C LEU A 468 16.80 17.62 -21.52
N ARG A 469 16.07 18.01 -20.47
CA ARG A 469 14.69 17.53 -20.21
C ARG A 469 13.72 17.98 -21.30
N ARG A 470 13.83 19.23 -21.75
CA ARG A 470 12.93 19.78 -22.78
C ARG A 470 13.13 19.09 -24.13
N THR A 471 14.37 18.82 -24.50
CA THR A 471 14.73 18.13 -25.76
C THR A 471 14.67 16.60 -25.65
N ARG A 472 14.46 16.07 -24.44
CA ARG A 472 14.53 14.64 -24.09
C ARG A 472 15.85 13.97 -24.44
N LEU A 473 16.91 14.77 -24.60
CA LEU A 473 18.27 14.25 -24.80
C LEU A 473 18.77 13.49 -23.57
N ASP A 474 18.16 13.71 -22.39
CA ASP A 474 18.48 12.95 -21.19
C ASP A 474 18.07 11.46 -21.26
N GLU A 475 17.12 11.12 -22.14
CA GLU A 475 16.60 9.76 -22.32
C GLU A 475 17.41 8.96 -23.36
N LEU A 476 18.41 9.55 -24.04
CA LEU A 476 19.24 8.84 -25.02
C LEU A 476 19.84 7.50 -24.54
N PRO A 477 20.34 7.38 -23.28
CA PRO A 477 20.85 6.09 -22.78
C PRO A 477 19.80 4.97 -22.74
N GLU A 478 18.50 5.30 -22.77
CA GLU A 478 17.42 4.30 -22.78
C GLU A 478 17.33 3.54 -24.11
N LEU A 479 17.89 4.08 -25.22
CA LEU A 479 18.00 3.34 -26.48
C LEU A 479 18.75 2.01 -26.31
N TRP A 480 19.74 1.97 -25.41
CA TRP A 480 20.42 0.72 -25.06
C TRP A 480 19.48 -0.29 -24.37
N SER A 481 18.56 0.20 -23.54
CA SER A 481 17.56 -0.64 -22.87
C SER A 481 16.54 -1.20 -23.86
N VAL A 482 16.22 -0.44 -24.92
CA VAL A 482 15.44 -0.94 -26.05
C VAL A 482 16.22 -2.01 -26.82
N PHE A 483 17.50 -1.76 -27.12
CA PHE A 483 18.34 -2.72 -27.84
C PHE A 483 18.50 -4.06 -27.10
N VAL A 484 18.75 -4.04 -25.79
CA VAL A 484 18.87 -5.25 -24.96
C VAL A 484 17.53 -5.97 -24.74
N GLY A 485 16.41 -5.23 -24.82
CA GLY A 485 15.06 -5.80 -24.81
C GLY A 485 14.31 -5.66 -23.47
N ASP A 486 14.85 -4.85 -22.55
CA ASP A 486 14.17 -4.42 -21.32
C ASP A 486 13.02 -3.45 -21.64
N MET A 487 13.19 -2.63 -22.68
CA MET A 487 12.23 -1.65 -23.18
C MET A 487 11.86 -1.89 -24.65
N SER A 488 10.85 -1.16 -25.12
CA SER A 488 10.49 -1.01 -26.53
C SER A 488 10.53 0.47 -26.92
N LEU A 489 10.59 0.80 -28.21
CA LEU A 489 10.44 2.19 -28.64
C LEU A 489 9.07 2.73 -28.25
N VAL A 490 8.02 1.90 -28.38
CA VAL A 490 6.63 2.29 -28.10
C VAL A 490 5.99 1.38 -27.06
N GLY A 491 5.48 1.98 -25.99
CA GLY A 491 4.84 1.27 -24.89
C GLY A 491 4.44 2.19 -23.74
N PRO A 492 3.72 1.68 -22.72
CA PRO A 492 3.46 2.42 -21.49
C PRO A 492 4.78 2.87 -20.84
N ARG A 493 4.83 4.12 -20.36
CA ARG A 493 6.08 4.68 -19.81
C ARG A 493 6.57 3.89 -18.59
N PRO A 494 7.86 3.60 -18.41
CA PRO A 494 8.35 2.88 -17.24
C PRO A 494 8.13 3.69 -15.95
N LEU A 495 7.40 3.11 -15.01
CA LEU A 495 7.09 3.71 -13.70
C LEU A 495 7.86 2.98 -12.58
N PRO A 496 8.06 3.60 -11.40
CA PRO A 496 8.59 2.89 -10.23
C PRO A 496 7.83 1.60 -9.95
N ALA A 497 8.49 0.57 -9.42
CA ALA A 497 7.86 -0.72 -9.13
C ALA A 497 6.73 -0.61 -8.08
N ASP A 498 6.84 0.36 -7.18
CA ASP A 498 5.88 0.73 -6.14
C ASP A 498 4.83 1.76 -6.60
N SER A 499 4.80 2.12 -7.88
CA SER A 499 3.80 3.06 -8.41
C SER A 499 2.40 2.45 -8.30
N PRO A 500 1.39 3.20 -7.78
CA PRO A 500 0.01 2.72 -7.71
C PRO A 500 -0.54 2.21 -9.04
N LEU A 501 -0.13 2.81 -10.17
CA LEU A 501 -0.55 2.41 -11.52
C LEU A 501 -0.02 1.03 -11.95
N ASN A 502 0.98 0.48 -11.25
CA ASN A 502 1.53 -0.85 -11.52
C ASN A 502 0.95 -1.93 -10.57
N ILE A 503 0.04 -1.56 -9.66
CA ILE A 503 -0.58 -2.46 -8.68
C ILE A 503 -1.95 -2.90 -9.20
N GLY A 504 -2.39 -4.11 -8.85
CA GLY A 504 -3.69 -4.65 -9.26
C GLY A 504 -3.70 -5.19 -10.69
N ASP A 505 -4.89 -5.61 -11.14
CA ASP A 505 -5.07 -6.24 -12.45
C ASP A 505 -4.76 -5.30 -13.62
N HIS A 506 -5.11 -4.02 -13.49
CA HIS A 506 -4.75 -2.99 -14.47
C HIS A 506 -3.24 -2.75 -14.53
N GLY A 507 -2.55 -2.78 -13.39
CA GLY A 507 -1.09 -2.73 -13.37
C GLY A 507 -0.45 -3.94 -14.03
N ALA A 508 -0.98 -5.14 -13.78
CA ALA A 508 -0.53 -6.37 -14.43
C ALA A 508 -0.78 -6.35 -15.95
N GLU A 509 -1.94 -5.84 -16.39
CA GLU A 509 -2.26 -5.64 -17.81
C GLU A 509 -1.29 -4.64 -18.45
N ARG A 510 -1.05 -3.51 -17.80
CA ARG A 510 -0.08 -2.50 -18.25
C ARG A 510 1.35 -3.06 -18.40
N LEU A 511 1.76 -3.91 -17.46
CA LEU A 511 3.06 -4.59 -17.46
C LEU A 511 3.09 -5.85 -18.34
N SER A 512 2.01 -6.21 -19.02
CA SER A 512 1.99 -7.35 -19.95
C SER A 512 2.81 -7.09 -21.24
N VAL A 513 3.11 -5.83 -21.53
CA VAL A 513 3.94 -5.39 -22.66
C VAL A 513 5.24 -4.75 -22.17
N ARG A 514 6.26 -4.66 -23.03
CA ARG A 514 7.50 -3.95 -22.67
C ARG A 514 7.19 -2.47 -22.46
N PRO A 515 7.77 -1.84 -21.42
CA PRO A 515 7.66 -0.41 -21.24
C PRO A 515 8.30 0.34 -22.41
N GLY A 516 7.72 1.48 -22.78
CA GLY A 516 8.12 2.29 -23.92
C GLY A 516 9.05 3.44 -23.56
N LEU A 517 9.96 3.79 -24.48
CA LEU A 517 10.61 5.10 -24.50
C LEU A 517 9.58 6.22 -24.69
N THR A 518 8.62 5.96 -25.60
CA THR A 518 7.44 6.78 -25.80
C THR A 518 6.15 5.95 -25.74
N GLY A 519 4.99 6.59 -25.57
CA GLY A 519 3.72 5.90 -25.40
C GLY A 519 2.49 6.75 -25.71
N TRP A 520 1.32 6.11 -25.79
CA TRP A 520 0.06 6.78 -26.16
C TRP A 520 -0.34 7.89 -25.18
N ALA A 521 -0.23 7.65 -23.87
CA ALA A 521 -0.46 8.67 -22.86
C ALA A 521 0.51 9.86 -23.00
N GLN A 522 1.75 9.61 -23.46
CA GLN A 522 2.74 10.67 -23.62
C GLN A 522 2.43 11.61 -24.79
N VAL A 523 1.77 11.12 -25.85
CA VAL A 523 1.44 11.92 -27.03
C VAL A 523 0.05 12.56 -26.98
N ASN A 524 -0.75 12.28 -25.95
CA ASN A 524 -2.11 12.82 -25.77
C ASN A 524 -2.26 13.68 -24.50
N GLY A 525 -1.16 14.12 -23.90
CA GLY A 525 -1.20 15.11 -22.82
C GLY A 525 -0.11 14.94 -21.77
N ASN A 526 0.44 13.73 -21.58
CA ASN A 526 1.51 13.42 -20.62
C ASN A 526 1.39 14.14 -19.28
N THR A 527 2.05 15.30 -19.08
CA THR A 527 2.01 16.05 -17.82
C THR A 527 0.64 16.66 -17.52
N LEU A 528 -0.20 16.87 -18.54
CA LEU A 528 -1.54 17.43 -18.44
C LEU A 528 -2.61 16.41 -17.98
N LEU A 529 -2.24 15.13 -17.87
CA LEU A 529 -3.18 14.04 -17.55
C LEU A 529 -3.12 13.65 -16.07
N THR A 530 -4.28 13.32 -15.50
CA THR A 530 -4.38 12.69 -14.16
C THR A 530 -3.81 11.26 -14.19
N ALA A 531 -3.58 10.69 -13.01
CA ALA A 531 -3.12 9.30 -12.88
C ALA A 531 -4.07 8.30 -13.55
N ASP A 532 -5.37 8.46 -13.34
CA ASP A 532 -6.38 7.56 -13.90
C ASP A 532 -6.51 7.69 -15.42
N GLN A 533 -6.44 8.93 -15.94
CA GLN A 533 -6.42 9.16 -17.38
C GLN A 533 -5.19 8.54 -18.06
N LYS A 534 -4.01 8.63 -17.43
CA LYS A 534 -2.79 7.95 -17.91
C LYS A 534 -2.96 6.45 -17.93
N LEU A 535 -3.50 5.89 -16.85
CA LEU A 535 -3.74 4.46 -16.76
C LEU A 535 -4.71 4.00 -17.85
N ALA A 536 -5.82 4.71 -18.05
CA ALA A 536 -6.79 4.41 -19.09
C ALA A 536 -6.16 4.42 -20.50
N LEU A 537 -5.36 5.44 -20.83
CA LEU A 537 -4.68 5.54 -22.13
C LEU A 537 -3.60 4.47 -22.31
N ASP A 538 -2.87 4.11 -21.25
CA ASP A 538 -1.89 3.03 -21.27
C ASP A 538 -2.58 1.67 -21.51
N LEU A 539 -3.69 1.39 -20.81
CA LEU A 539 -4.49 0.18 -21.03
C LEU A 539 -5.11 0.13 -22.42
N TRP A 540 -5.63 1.25 -22.91
CA TRP A 540 -6.16 1.38 -24.27
C TRP A 540 -5.10 1.01 -25.31
N TYR A 541 -3.86 1.52 -25.13
CA TYR A 541 -2.75 1.15 -25.99
C TYR A 541 -2.45 -0.35 -25.91
N VAL A 542 -2.33 -0.92 -24.71
CA VAL A 542 -2.04 -2.35 -24.52
C VAL A 542 -3.04 -3.23 -25.28
N ARG A 543 -4.33 -2.86 -25.25
CA ARG A 543 -5.44 -3.57 -25.89
C ARG A 543 -5.50 -3.40 -27.40
N ARG A 544 -5.05 -2.26 -27.95
CA ARG A 544 -5.20 -1.88 -29.38
C ARG A 544 -3.86 -1.77 -30.13
N ARG A 545 -2.76 -2.19 -29.51
CA ARG A 545 -1.41 -2.05 -30.05
C ARG A 545 -1.33 -2.61 -31.47
N SER A 546 -0.78 -1.87 -32.43
CA SER A 546 -0.54 -2.34 -33.81
C SER A 546 0.70 -1.64 -34.38
N ILE A 547 1.38 -2.22 -35.38
CA ILE A 547 2.55 -1.56 -36.00
C ILE A 547 2.18 -0.16 -36.54
N ARG A 548 0.98 -0.02 -37.11
CA ARG A 548 0.46 1.27 -37.58
C ARG A 548 0.27 2.27 -36.43
N LEU A 549 -0.25 1.81 -35.29
CA LEU A 549 -0.40 2.65 -34.10
C LEU A 549 0.97 3.05 -33.54
N ASP A 550 1.92 2.13 -33.48
CA ASP A 550 3.28 2.39 -33.00
C ASP A 550 3.97 3.45 -33.87
N PHE A 551 3.87 3.33 -35.20
CA PHE A 551 4.36 4.33 -36.13
C PHE A 551 3.68 5.70 -35.92
N THR A 552 2.36 5.71 -35.71
CA THR A 552 1.61 6.93 -35.41
C THR A 552 2.11 7.59 -34.12
N ILE A 553 2.39 6.79 -33.09
CA ILE A 553 2.95 7.28 -31.83
C ILE A 553 4.33 7.90 -32.07
N LEU A 554 5.22 7.22 -32.78
CA LEU A 554 6.57 7.74 -33.08
C LEU A 554 6.52 9.09 -33.80
N VAL A 555 5.65 9.25 -34.80
CA VAL A 555 5.46 10.52 -35.52
C VAL A 555 4.92 11.61 -34.58
N LYS A 556 3.89 11.29 -33.79
CA LYS A 556 3.34 12.24 -32.80
C LYS A 556 4.37 12.64 -31.75
N THR A 557 5.26 11.73 -31.36
CA THR A 557 6.33 12.02 -30.39
C THR A 557 7.30 13.07 -30.92
N ILE A 558 7.66 13.02 -32.21
CA ILE A 558 8.46 14.08 -32.85
C ILE A 558 7.74 15.43 -32.73
N GLY A 559 6.43 15.44 -33.01
CA GLY A 559 5.59 16.64 -32.86
C GLY A 559 5.59 17.20 -31.43
N VAL A 560 5.45 16.34 -30.42
CA VAL A 560 5.49 16.75 -29.00
C VAL A 560 6.86 17.31 -28.60
N VAL A 561 7.95 16.72 -29.08
CA VAL A 561 9.31 17.21 -28.79
C VAL A 561 9.58 18.57 -29.44
N LEU A 562 9.05 18.81 -30.65
CA LEU A 562 9.26 20.07 -31.39
C LEU A 562 8.32 21.21 -30.95
N PHE A 563 7.05 20.89 -30.70
CA PHE A 563 5.99 21.90 -30.50
C PHE A 563 5.38 21.90 -29.08
N GLY A 564 5.83 21.02 -28.19
CA GLY A 564 5.33 20.90 -26.83
C GLY A 564 4.11 19.97 -26.69
N GLU A 565 3.70 19.75 -25.44
CA GLU A 565 2.58 18.87 -25.08
C GLU A 565 1.24 19.57 -25.30
N LYS A 566 0.26 18.84 -25.86
CA LYS A 566 -1.13 19.27 -26.04
C LYS A 566 -2.07 18.14 -25.59
N LEU A 567 -3.24 18.49 -25.08
CA LEU A 567 -4.31 17.52 -24.85
C LEU A 567 -4.78 16.97 -26.19
N GLY A 568 -4.90 15.65 -26.29
CA GLY A 568 -5.40 15.00 -27.50
C GLY A 568 -6.94 15.02 -27.55
N ASN A 569 -7.51 15.09 -28.76
CA ASN A 569 -8.97 15.08 -28.98
C ASN A 569 -9.71 13.87 -28.36
N THR A 570 -9.01 12.79 -28.03
CA THR A 570 -9.55 11.59 -27.35
C THR A 570 -9.76 11.77 -25.84
N VAL A 571 -9.20 12.83 -25.25
CA VAL A 571 -9.37 13.16 -23.82
C VAL A 571 -10.49 14.21 -23.64
N GLU A 572 -10.77 15.00 -24.68
CA GLU A 572 -11.87 15.97 -24.69
C GLU A 572 -13.25 15.31 -24.88
N ALA A 573 -13.31 14.15 -25.55
CA ALA A 573 -14.48 13.29 -25.58
C ALA A 573 -14.33 12.24 -24.48
N GLY A 574 -15.03 12.38 -23.37
CA GLY A 574 -14.92 11.48 -22.20
C GLY A 574 -15.48 10.07 -22.43
N GLU A 575 -14.86 9.28 -23.31
CA GLU A 575 -15.16 7.85 -23.57
C GLU A 575 -14.25 6.87 -22.81
#